data_AF-A0A6J8BCY7-F1
#
_entry.id   AF-A0A6J8BCY7-F1
#
_cell.length_a   1.000
_cell.length_b   1.000
_cell.length_c   1.000
_cell.angle_alpha   90.00
_cell.angle_beta   90.00
_cell.angle_gamma   90.00
#
_symmetry.space_group_name_H-M   'P 1'
#
loop_
_entity.id
_entity.type
_entity.pdbx_description
1 polymer ?
#
loop_
_entity_poly.entity_id
_entity_poly.type
_entity_poly.pdbx_seq_one_letter_code
_entity_poly.pdbx_strand_id
1 'polypeptide(L)'
;MHKDFFGDFGARNYSGFDTENWIARDVQEHRRNMLQIQAARTKTERERLESIYGIRYSPLCDLDYFDPIRMSTIDPMHNFYQGTAKMMIKVWLELDIINAEKLREIQEKVDSVDAASNIGAIPKKIASSFGGFTADQWKNWTNIFSIFALVNVIPTRHIDIWRHFVLASKLISTKIINEADIRKFQSLIKKICTEFEKEYGEERVTPNMHLHCHVADCIRDYGPVYSFWLFSFERYNGHLGSLPNNNRSIELQIMRRFNRDAIVNSTELPLLYKDTLSKHFVIRSQDSTERSCSSNDILRILYLSKRSAPIENQDWTNISAYHYTKAVVDVLSDEEQNVLKDMYRTIYPELQNASVPSSCRRCSVVSLSGEVFGSEKSRHKRSSYVMAYWNKPGGKILIEVGEGELTPGIIEKFIFTI
;
A
#
# COMPACT_ATOMS: atom_id res chain seq x y z
N MET A 1 -17.55 -8.58 14.18
CA MET A 1 -18.45 -9.69 14.62
C MET A 1 -17.60 -10.87 15.06
N HIS A 2 -18.13 -11.91 15.72
CA HIS A 2 -17.38 -13.12 16.02
C HIS A 2 -18.17 -14.38 15.65
N LYS A 3 -17.42 -15.38 15.19
CA LYS A 3 -17.87 -16.76 15.08
C LYS A 3 -17.35 -17.50 16.31
N ASP A 4 -18.17 -18.36 16.90
CA ASP A 4 -17.68 -19.30 17.89
C ASP A 4 -16.83 -20.35 17.19
N PHE A 5 -15.55 -20.39 17.55
CA PHE A 5 -14.61 -21.36 17.03
C PHE A 5 -14.56 -22.54 17.99
N PHE A 6 -15.19 -23.64 17.62
CA PHE A 6 -15.09 -24.89 18.37
C PHE A 6 -13.69 -25.50 18.16
N GLY A 7 -13.02 -25.88 19.25
CA GLY A 7 -11.69 -26.52 19.28
C GLY A 7 -10.63 -25.78 20.09
N ASP A 8 -9.57 -26.48 20.47
CA ASP A 8 -8.40 -25.94 21.18
C ASP A 8 -7.59 -24.96 20.30
N PHE A 9 -6.75 -24.12 20.93
CA PHE A 9 -5.90 -23.16 20.22
C PHE A 9 -4.92 -23.89 19.27
N GLY A 10 -5.30 -24.01 17.99
CA GLY A 10 -4.59 -24.79 16.97
C GLY A 10 -5.45 -25.82 16.22
N ALA A 11 -6.61 -26.20 16.77
CA ALA A 11 -7.59 -27.11 16.18
C ALA A 11 -8.96 -26.41 15.89
N ARG A 12 -8.99 -25.08 15.95
CA ARG A 12 -10.19 -24.26 15.70
C ARG A 12 -10.56 -24.29 14.22
N ASN A 13 -11.82 -24.57 13.93
CA ASN A 13 -12.35 -24.52 12.57
C ASN A 13 -12.70 -23.08 12.15
N TYR A 14 -11.84 -22.47 11.33
CA TYR A 14 -12.00 -21.10 10.83
C TYR A 14 -12.88 -20.97 9.57
N SER A 15 -13.45 -22.08 9.06
CA SER A 15 -14.31 -22.13 7.87
C SER A 15 -15.68 -21.49 8.08
N GLY A 16 -16.64 -21.64 7.15
CA GLY A 16 -18.02 -21.24 7.38
C GLY A 16 -18.21 -19.72 7.41
N PHE A 17 -18.04 -19.10 6.25
CA PHE A 17 -18.06 -17.65 6.02
C PHE A 17 -19.46 -17.04 5.93
N ASP A 18 -20.34 -17.43 6.85
CA ASP A 18 -21.68 -16.88 6.98
C ASP A 18 -21.70 -15.63 7.87
N THR A 19 -21.07 -14.57 7.38
CA THR A 19 -20.87 -13.32 8.12
C THR A 19 -22.16 -12.63 8.55
N GLU A 20 -23.29 -12.96 7.92
CA GLU A 20 -24.60 -12.36 8.23
C GLU A 20 -25.18 -12.88 9.54
N ASN A 21 -24.82 -14.11 9.92
CA ASN A 21 -25.27 -14.75 11.16
C ASN A 21 -24.23 -14.68 12.29
N TRP A 22 -23.10 -13.98 12.08
CA TRP A 22 -22.10 -13.81 13.13
C TRP A 22 -22.57 -12.79 14.18
N ILE A 23 -22.34 -13.10 15.44
CA ILE A 23 -22.81 -12.29 16.56
C ILE A 23 -21.78 -11.20 16.87
N ALA A 24 -22.20 -9.96 17.11
CA ALA A 24 -21.27 -8.92 17.57
C ALA A 24 -20.79 -9.22 19.00
N ARG A 25 -19.49 -9.04 19.28
CA ARG A 25 -19.02 -9.10 20.68
C ARG A 25 -19.51 -7.86 21.42
N ASP A 26 -20.01 -8.04 22.64
CA ASP A 26 -20.32 -6.94 23.55
C ASP A 26 -19.07 -6.54 24.34
N VAL A 27 -18.76 -5.23 24.35
CA VAL A 27 -17.62 -4.68 25.08
C VAL A 27 -17.78 -4.83 26.59
N GLN A 28 -19.01 -4.75 27.11
CA GLN A 28 -19.25 -4.90 28.54
C GLN A 28 -19.06 -6.35 28.98
N GLU A 29 -19.55 -7.30 28.20
CA GLU A 29 -19.26 -8.72 28.40
C GLU A 29 -17.76 -9.02 28.29
N HIS A 30 -17.06 -8.46 27.30
CA HIS A 30 -15.62 -8.60 27.16
C HIS A 30 -14.88 -8.13 28.42
N ARG A 31 -15.25 -6.97 28.98
CA ARG A 31 -14.70 -6.44 30.23
C ARG A 31 -15.00 -7.34 31.43
N ARG A 32 -16.22 -7.87 31.55
CA ARG A 32 -16.58 -8.83 32.62
C ARG A 32 -15.74 -10.10 32.55
N ASN A 33 -15.61 -10.69 31.36
CA ASN A 33 -14.80 -11.89 31.14
C ASN A 33 -13.33 -11.61 31.46
N MET A 34 -12.85 -10.40 31.16
CA MET A 34 -11.50 -9.97 31.51
C MET A 34 -11.25 -9.89 33.01
N LEU A 35 -12.17 -9.31 33.78
CA LEU A 35 -12.06 -9.27 35.23
C LEU A 35 -12.05 -10.67 35.85
N GLN A 36 -12.80 -11.61 35.28
CA GLN A 36 -12.78 -13.02 35.71
C GLN A 36 -11.42 -13.68 35.46
N ILE A 37 -10.81 -13.45 34.29
CA ILE A 37 -9.46 -13.93 33.96
C ILE A 37 -8.44 -13.35 34.95
N GLN A 38 -8.53 -12.06 35.28
CA GLN A 38 -7.60 -11.40 36.20
C GLN A 38 -7.78 -11.89 37.65
N ALA A 39 -9.00 -12.21 38.06
CA ALA A 39 -9.31 -12.75 39.38
C ALA A 39 -8.94 -14.24 39.55
N ALA A 40 -8.52 -14.92 38.48
CA ALA A 40 -8.11 -16.33 38.54
C ALA A 40 -6.93 -16.54 39.50
N ARG A 41 -7.10 -17.44 40.47
CA ARG A 41 -6.10 -17.69 41.54
C ARG A 41 -4.92 -18.53 41.08
N THR A 42 -5.07 -19.28 39.98
CA THR A 42 -4.04 -20.19 39.47
C THR A 42 -3.80 -19.94 37.98
N LYS A 43 -2.57 -20.24 37.54
CA LYS A 43 -2.20 -20.15 36.12
C LYS A 43 -3.09 -21.03 35.25
N THR A 44 -3.38 -22.25 35.68
CA THR A 44 -4.23 -23.20 34.95
C THR A 44 -5.65 -22.68 34.76
N GLU A 45 -6.24 -22.08 35.81
CA GLU A 45 -7.57 -21.51 35.70
C GLU A 45 -7.58 -20.30 34.75
N ARG A 46 -6.56 -19.45 34.85
CA ARG A 46 -6.40 -18.32 33.93
C ARG A 46 -6.31 -18.80 32.48
N GLU A 47 -5.44 -19.75 32.17
CA GLU A 47 -5.28 -20.31 30.82
C GLU A 47 -6.58 -20.96 30.30
N ARG A 48 -7.34 -21.63 31.18
CA ARG A 48 -8.64 -22.19 30.84
C ARG A 48 -9.65 -21.11 30.46
N LEU A 49 -9.77 -20.05 31.27
CA LEU A 49 -10.67 -18.92 30.99
C LEU A 49 -10.25 -18.15 29.73
N GLU A 50 -8.95 -17.90 29.56
CA GLU A 50 -8.41 -17.26 28.34
C GLU A 50 -8.74 -18.09 27.09
N SER A 51 -8.70 -19.42 27.17
CA SER A 51 -9.09 -20.32 26.07
C SER A 51 -10.59 -20.26 25.77
N ILE A 52 -11.44 -20.35 26.80
CA ILE A 52 -12.91 -20.33 26.68
C ILE A 52 -13.37 -19.01 26.06
N TYR A 53 -12.93 -17.87 26.60
CA TYR A 53 -13.37 -16.56 26.12
C TYR A 53 -12.62 -16.14 24.84
N GLY A 54 -11.44 -16.72 24.59
CA GLY A 54 -10.54 -16.31 23.53
C GLY A 54 -10.01 -14.89 23.75
N ILE A 55 -9.76 -14.51 25.01
CA ILE A 55 -9.30 -13.17 25.40
C ILE A 55 -8.08 -13.32 26.33
N ARG A 56 -7.16 -12.37 26.29
CA ARG A 56 -6.05 -12.24 27.26
C ARG A 56 -6.06 -10.87 27.90
N TYR A 57 -5.57 -10.80 29.14
CA TYR A 57 -5.44 -9.52 29.83
C TYR A 57 -4.41 -8.59 29.21
N SER A 58 -4.82 -7.34 29.05
CA SER A 58 -4.01 -6.21 28.65
C SER A 58 -4.35 -5.03 29.56
N PRO A 59 -3.36 -4.32 30.13
CA PRO A 59 -3.59 -3.09 30.88
C PRO A 59 -4.34 -2.01 30.09
N LEU A 60 -4.30 -2.06 28.75
CA LEU A 60 -5.09 -1.16 27.91
C LEU A 60 -6.59 -1.31 28.15
N CYS A 61 -7.05 -2.49 28.54
CA CYS A 61 -8.46 -2.73 28.86
C CYS A 61 -8.90 -2.05 30.16
N ASP A 62 -7.97 -1.58 31.00
CA ASP A 62 -8.30 -0.81 32.20
C ASP A 62 -8.67 0.65 31.87
N LEU A 63 -8.41 1.09 30.63
CA LEU A 63 -8.78 2.41 30.14
C LEU A 63 -10.26 2.40 29.73
N ASP A 64 -11.06 3.26 30.35
CA ASP A 64 -12.52 3.34 30.10
C ASP A 64 -12.85 3.65 28.63
N TYR A 65 -12.00 4.43 27.97
CA TYR A 65 -12.19 4.82 26.57
C TYR A 65 -11.71 3.76 25.56
N PHE A 66 -10.92 2.77 25.99
CA PHE A 66 -10.36 1.78 25.08
C PHE A 66 -11.36 0.66 24.82
N ASP A 67 -11.84 0.53 23.58
CA ASP A 67 -12.66 -0.59 23.16
C ASP A 67 -11.77 -1.66 22.50
N PRO A 68 -11.42 -2.77 23.18
CA PRO A 68 -10.54 -3.79 22.60
C PRO A 68 -11.12 -4.49 21.36
N ILE A 69 -12.43 -4.42 21.14
CA ILE A 69 -13.11 -5.05 20.01
C ILE A 69 -12.97 -4.19 18.76
N ARG A 70 -13.19 -2.87 18.89
CA ARG A 70 -13.09 -1.93 17.76
C ARG A 70 -11.73 -1.30 17.59
N MET A 71 -10.97 -1.15 18.68
CA MET A 71 -9.66 -0.50 18.69
C MET A 71 -8.47 -1.44 18.47
N SER A 72 -8.75 -2.64 17.96
CA SER A 72 -7.74 -3.61 17.53
C SER A 72 -7.78 -3.76 16.02
N THR A 73 -6.93 -3.02 15.31
CA THR A 73 -6.91 -3.03 13.84
C THR A 73 -6.21 -4.28 13.30
N ILE A 74 -6.76 -4.83 12.22
CA ILE A 74 -6.14 -5.94 11.49
C ILE A 74 -5.21 -5.35 10.43
N ASP A 75 -3.91 -5.49 10.63
CA ASP A 75 -2.91 -4.99 9.69
C ASP A 75 -2.86 -5.83 8.39
N PRO A 76 -3.16 -5.25 7.21
CA PRO A 76 -3.11 -5.98 5.95
C PRO A 76 -1.71 -6.46 5.56
N MET A 77 -0.64 -5.83 6.07
CA MET A 77 0.71 -6.26 5.75
C MET A 77 0.98 -7.69 6.25
N HIS A 78 0.68 -7.95 7.52
CA HIS A 78 0.79 -9.30 8.08
C HIS A 78 -0.36 -10.21 7.65
N ASN A 79 -1.58 -9.69 7.55
CA ASN A 79 -2.76 -10.51 7.32
C ASN A 79 -2.91 -10.95 5.84
N PHE A 80 -2.81 -10.02 4.89
CA PHE A 80 -2.95 -10.31 3.46
C PHE A 80 -1.64 -10.81 2.84
N TYR A 81 -0.55 -10.07 3.02
CA TYR A 81 0.69 -10.30 2.26
C TYR A 81 1.56 -11.38 2.90
N GLN A 82 2.02 -11.20 4.14
CA GLN A 82 2.83 -12.23 4.80
C GLN A 82 1.99 -13.44 5.28
N GLY A 83 0.68 -13.25 5.45
CA GLY A 83 -0.28 -14.25 5.89
C GLY A 83 -0.83 -15.05 4.72
N THR A 84 -1.93 -14.58 4.12
CA THR A 84 -2.66 -15.34 3.09
C THR A 84 -1.87 -15.54 1.80
N ALA A 85 -1.20 -14.51 1.25
CA ALA A 85 -0.46 -14.67 0.00
C ALA A 85 0.67 -15.71 0.12
N LYS A 86 1.43 -15.65 1.22
CA LYS A 86 2.45 -16.67 1.54
C LYS A 86 1.83 -18.06 1.74
N MET A 87 0.71 -18.15 2.44
CA MET A 87 0.00 -19.41 2.66
C MET A 87 -0.50 -20.02 1.35
N MET A 88 -1.03 -19.23 0.42
CA MET A 88 -1.48 -19.73 -0.89
C MET A 88 -0.35 -20.43 -1.65
N ILE A 89 0.84 -19.82 -1.69
CA ILE A 89 2.02 -20.47 -2.31
C ILE A 89 2.35 -21.78 -1.62
N LYS A 90 2.31 -21.83 -0.28
CA LYS A 90 2.57 -23.06 0.48
C LYS A 90 1.56 -24.16 0.13
N VAL A 91 0.27 -23.83 0.08
CA VAL A 91 -0.78 -24.78 -0.31
C VAL A 91 -0.55 -25.30 -1.73
N TRP A 92 -0.21 -24.43 -2.68
CA TRP A 92 0.06 -24.83 -4.06
C TRP A 92 1.29 -25.72 -4.21
N LEU A 93 2.32 -25.53 -3.37
CA LEU A 93 3.48 -26.42 -3.32
C LEU A 93 3.13 -27.79 -2.71
N GLU A 94 2.35 -27.81 -1.62
CA GLU A 94 1.94 -29.06 -0.95
C GLU A 94 1.01 -29.92 -1.82
N LEU A 95 0.18 -29.29 -2.66
CA LEU A 95 -0.73 -29.97 -3.59
C LEU A 95 -0.11 -30.21 -4.98
N ASP A 96 1.19 -29.93 -5.16
CA ASP A 96 1.92 -30.05 -6.43
C ASP A 96 1.28 -29.26 -7.60
N ILE A 97 0.50 -28.22 -7.29
CA ILE A 97 -0.05 -27.28 -8.27
C ILE A 97 1.08 -26.46 -8.88
N ILE A 98 2.05 -26.08 -8.05
CA ILE A 98 3.33 -25.47 -8.44
C ILE A 98 4.45 -26.39 -7.97
N ASN A 99 5.41 -26.65 -8.85
CA ASN A 99 6.62 -27.42 -8.55
C ASN A 99 7.88 -26.59 -8.91
N ALA A 100 9.06 -27.17 -8.72
CA ALA A 100 10.33 -26.47 -8.97
C ALA A 100 10.47 -25.96 -10.41
N GLU A 101 9.93 -26.68 -11.40
CA GLU A 101 9.95 -26.26 -12.80
C GLU A 101 9.08 -25.02 -13.03
N LYS A 102 7.83 -25.07 -12.57
CA LYS A 102 6.90 -23.94 -12.63
C LYS A 102 7.42 -22.72 -11.89
N LEU A 103 8.08 -22.89 -10.74
CA LEU A 103 8.72 -21.78 -10.02
C LEU A 103 9.81 -21.08 -10.84
N ARG A 104 10.57 -21.82 -11.65
CA ARG A 104 11.56 -21.23 -12.57
C ARG A 104 10.87 -20.45 -13.69
N GLU A 105 9.82 -21.01 -14.29
CA GLU A 105 9.03 -20.31 -15.32
C GLU A 105 8.43 -19.00 -14.77
N ILE A 106 7.89 -19.05 -13.55
CA ILE A 106 7.35 -17.86 -12.85
C ILE A 106 8.46 -16.82 -12.62
N GLN A 107 9.65 -17.25 -12.19
CA GLN A 107 10.80 -16.37 -11.98
C GLN A 107 11.22 -15.70 -13.30
N GLU A 108 11.35 -16.47 -14.39
CA GLU A 108 11.69 -15.95 -15.72
C GLU A 108 10.66 -14.93 -16.23
N LYS A 109 9.36 -15.21 -16.04
CA LYS A 109 8.29 -14.25 -16.34
C LYS A 109 8.50 -12.96 -15.56
N VAL A 110 8.73 -13.02 -14.25
CA VAL A 110 8.92 -11.81 -13.43
C VAL A 110 10.19 -11.05 -13.83
N ASP A 111 11.29 -11.74 -14.14
CA ASP A 111 12.55 -11.13 -14.53
C ASP A 111 12.48 -10.47 -15.92
N SER A 112 11.54 -10.89 -16.77
CA SER A 112 11.28 -10.25 -18.08
C SER A 112 10.62 -8.88 -17.98
N VAL A 113 10.11 -8.49 -16.81
CA VAL A 113 9.36 -7.25 -16.62
C VAL A 113 10.28 -6.10 -16.23
N ASP A 114 10.38 -5.10 -17.11
CA ASP A 114 10.98 -3.79 -16.80
C ASP A 114 10.06 -3.00 -15.83
N ALA A 115 10.25 -3.18 -14.52
CA ALA A 115 9.43 -2.53 -13.52
C ALA A 115 9.83 -1.06 -13.27
N ALA A 116 8.84 -0.17 -13.20
CA ALA A 116 9.02 1.21 -12.78
C ALA A 116 9.72 1.34 -11.42
N SER A 117 10.46 2.43 -11.24
CA SER A 117 11.23 2.68 -10.01
C SER A 117 10.34 2.85 -8.78
N ASN A 118 9.15 3.43 -8.95
CA ASN A 118 8.17 3.65 -7.88
C ASN A 118 7.51 2.36 -7.36
N ILE A 119 7.57 1.26 -8.10
CA ILE A 119 7.09 -0.05 -7.63
C ILE A 119 7.94 -0.53 -6.44
N GLY A 120 9.21 -0.13 -6.36
CA GLY A 120 10.11 -0.52 -5.27
C GLY A 120 10.68 -1.92 -5.47
N ALA A 121 10.54 -2.78 -4.45
CA ALA A 121 11.22 -4.07 -4.38
C ALA A 121 10.64 -5.11 -5.34
N ILE A 122 11.44 -5.55 -6.32
CA ILE A 122 11.06 -6.59 -7.27
C ILE A 122 11.16 -7.98 -6.62
N PRO A 123 10.18 -8.88 -6.83
CA PRO A 123 10.25 -10.29 -6.41
C PRO A 123 11.38 -11.07 -7.14
N LYS A 124 12.51 -11.38 -6.47
CA LYS A 124 13.70 -12.03 -7.10
C LYS A 124 14.03 -13.45 -6.63
N LYS A 125 13.32 -13.97 -5.63
CA LYS A 125 13.61 -15.27 -4.97
C LYS A 125 12.46 -16.27 -5.10
N ILE A 126 11.79 -16.27 -6.26
CA ILE A 126 10.62 -17.11 -6.51
C ILE A 126 11.04 -18.56 -6.74
N ALA A 127 12.09 -18.79 -7.54
CA ALA A 127 12.65 -20.11 -7.80
C ALA A 127 13.11 -20.85 -6.53
N SER A 128 13.45 -20.12 -5.46
CA SER A 128 13.78 -20.65 -4.13
C SER A 128 12.57 -20.66 -3.19
N SER A 129 11.39 -20.93 -3.72
CA SER A 129 10.12 -21.01 -2.98
C SER A 129 9.85 -19.77 -2.13
N PHE A 130 10.13 -18.58 -2.67
CA PHE A 130 9.90 -17.29 -2.02
C PHE A 130 10.70 -17.09 -0.70
N GLY A 131 11.81 -17.82 -0.56
CA GLY A 131 12.66 -17.78 0.63
C GLY A 131 13.16 -16.38 0.97
N GLY A 132 12.76 -15.87 2.13
CA GLY A 132 13.18 -14.57 2.64
C GLY A 132 12.56 -13.36 1.93
N PHE A 133 11.39 -13.52 1.30
CA PHE A 133 10.61 -12.38 0.80
C PHE A 133 10.25 -11.40 1.92
N THR A 134 10.52 -10.12 1.69
CA THR A 134 10.08 -9.05 2.58
C THR A 134 8.57 -8.78 2.43
N ALA A 135 7.98 -8.08 3.38
CA ALA A 135 6.58 -7.65 3.29
C ALA A 135 6.29 -6.85 2.00
N ASP A 136 7.22 -5.97 1.59
CA ASP A 136 7.07 -5.14 0.40
C ASP A 136 7.13 -5.97 -0.89
N GLN A 137 8.00 -6.99 -0.92
CA GLN A 137 8.04 -7.96 -2.02
C GLN A 137 6.76 -8.79 -2.11
N TRP A 138 6.17 -9.20 -0.97
CA TRP A 138 4.87 -9.89 -0.98
C TRP A 138 3.74 -8.98 -1.48
N LYS A 139 3.70 -7.71 -1.06
CA LYS A 139 2.74 -6.72 -1.57
C LYS A 139 2.84 -6.57 -3.09
N ASN A 140 4.06 -6.39 -3.60
CA ASN A 140 4.31 -6.24 -5.04
C ASN A 140 4.00 -7.52 -5.80
N TRP A 141 4.38 -8.68 -5.26
CA TRP A 141 4.01 -9.97 -5.81
C TRP A 141 2.49 -10.08 -5.95
N THR A 142 1.74 -9.89 -4.86
CA THR A 142 0.28 -9.99 -4.88
C THR A 142 -0.36 -9.00 -5.85
N ASN A 143 -0.03 -7.72 -5.75
CA ASN A 143 -0.78 -6.69 -6.48
C ASN A 143 -0.29 -6.47 -7.92
N ILE A 144 0.96 -6.80 -8.27
CA ILE A 144 1.52 -6.42 -9.57
C ILE A 144 1.90 -7.65 -10.39
N PHE A 145 2.72 -8.53 -9.83
CA PHE A 145 3.39 -9.58 -10.61
C PHE A 145 2.60 -10.89 -10.69
N SER A 146 1.88 -11.27 -9.64
CA SER A 146 1.38 -12.64 -9.49
C SER A 146 0.41 -13.07 -10.60
N ILE A 147 -0.54 -12.23 -11.00
CA ILE A 147 -1.50 -12.59 -12.07
C ILE A 147 -0.79 -12.84 -13.38
N PHE A 148 0.11 -11.92 -13.77
CA PHE A 148 0.91 -12.07 -14.99
C PHE A 148 1.78 -13.32 -14.94
N ALA A 149 2.47 -13.54 -13.81
CA ALA A 149 3.44 -14.62 -13.68
C ALA A 149 2.77 -16.01 -13.55
N LEU A 150 1.56 -16.10 -12.99
CA LEU A 150 0.84 -17.37 -12.79
C LEU A 150 -0.04 -17.77 -13.97
N VAL A 151 -0.46 -16.81 -14.81
CA VAL A 151 -1.23 -17.09 -16.03
C VAL A 151 -0.49 -18.09 -16.92
N ASN A 152 -1.23 -19.11 -17.35
CA ASN A 152 -0.77 -20.26 -18.13
C ASN A 152 0.26 -21.17 -17.43
N VAL A 153 0.59 -20.93 -16.15
CA VAL A 153 1.48 -21.80 -15.36
C VAL A 153 0.70 -22.74 -14.44
N ILE A 154 -0.36 -22.23 -13.81
CA ILE A 154 -1.23 -23.01 -12.92
C ILE A 154 -2.63 -23.16 -13.53
N PRO A 155 -3.40 -24.20 -13.13
CA PRO A 155 -4.77 -24.39 -13.62
C PRO A 155 -5.67 -23.16 -13.40
N THR A 156 -6.53 -22.87 -14.38
CA THR A 156 -7.42 -21.69 -14.42
C THR A 156 -8.25 -21.53 -13.15
N ARG A 157 -8.74 -22.65 -12.58
CA ARG A 157 -9.55 -22.65 -11.34
C ARG A 157 -8.84 -21.97 -10.17
N HIS A 158 -7.53 -22.22 -9.99
CA HIS A 158 -6.75 -21.61 -8.91
C HIS A 158 -6.40 -20.15 -9.22
N ILE A 159 -6.18 -19.81 -10.49
CA ILE A 159 -5.97 -18.42 -10.92
C ILE A 159 -7.21 -17.58 -10.68
N ASP A 160 -8.41 -18.10 -10.94
CA ASP A 160 -9.65 -17.36 -10.74
C ASP A 160 -9.87 -17.00 -9.27
N ILE A 161 -9.65 -17.94 -8.34
CA ILE A 161 -9.69 -17.70 -6.89
C ILE A 161 -8.65 -16.64 -6.50
N TRP A 162 -7.41 -16.80 -6.98
CA TRP A 162 -6.33 -15.85 -6.71
C TRP A 162 -6.61 -14.45 -7.28
N ARG A 163 -7.23 -14.36 -8.46
CA ARG A 163 -7.63 -13.10 -9.10
C ARG A 163 -8.62 -12.34 -8.23
N HIS A 164 -9.62 -13.01 -7.65
CA HIS A 164 -10.53 -12.35 -6.71
C HIS A 164 -9.75 -11.76 -5.51
N PHE A 165 -8.78 -12.51 -4.96
CA PHE A 165 -7.94 -12.04 -3.85
C PHE A 165 -7.08 -10.83 -4.23
N VAL A 166 -6.44 -10.86 -5.39
CA VAL A 166 -5.66 -9.73 -5.92
C VAL A 166 -6.55 -8.51 -6.13
N LEU A 167 -7.78 -8.68 -6.65
CA LEU A 167 -8.74 -7.59 -6.80
C LEU A 167 -9.16 -7.00 -5.45
N ALA A 168 -9.46 -7.84 -4.45
CA ALA A 168 -9.81 -7.39 -3.10
C ALA A 168 -8.65 -6.59 -2.46
N SER A 169 -7.42 -7.12 -2.55
CA SER A 169 -6.20 -6.47 -2.07
C SER A 169 -5.97 -5.11 -2.75
N LYS A 170 -6.13 -5.02 -4.07
CA LYS A 170 -6.01 -3.76 -4.82
C LYS A 170 -7.04 -2.72 -4.41
N LEU A 171 -8.28 -3.11 -4.13
CA LEU A 171 -9.35 -2.19 -3.73
C LEU A 171 -9.02 -1.49 -2.41
N ILE A 172 -8.59 -2.26 -1.40
CA ILE A 172 -8.26 -1.69 -0.08
C ILE A 172 -6.92 -0.97 -0.06
N SER A 173 -6.00 -1.32 -0.96
CA SER A 173 -4.67 -0.69 -1.10
C SER A 173 -4.71 0.66 -1.83
N THR A 174 -5.86 1.35 -1.79
CA THR A 174 -6.05 2.70 -2.31
C THR A 174 -5.90 3.74 -1.19
N LYS A 175 -5.44 4.95 -1.52
CA LYS A 175 -5.29 6.04 -0.55
C LYS A 175 -6.62 6.73 -0.23
N ILE A 176 -7.63 6.53 -1.07
CA ILE A 176 -8.98 7.03 -0.90
C ILE A 176 -9.93 5.88 -1.18
N ILE A 177 -10.81 5.61 -0.22
CA ILE A 177 -11.78 4.52 -0.26
C ILE A 177 -13.17 5.06 0.06
N ASN A 178 -14.19 4.51 -0.58
CA ASN A 178 -15.58 4.87 -0.34
C ASN A 178 -16.42 3.63 0.02
N GLU A 179 -17.63 3.82 0.53
CA GLU A 179 -18.50 2.71 0.98
C GLU A 179 -18.84 1.69 -0.13
N ALA A 180 -18.89 2.09 -1.41
CA ALA A 180 -19.10 1.14 -2.50
C ALA A 180 -17.87 0.24 -2.70
N ASP A 181 -16.67 0.79 -2.56
CA ASP A 181 -15.42 0.01 -2.60
C ASP A 181 -15.37 -0.98 -1.43
N ILE A 182 -15.77 -0.55 -0.22
CA ILE A 182 -15.80 -1.41 0.98
C ILE A 182 -16.82 -2.55 0.80
N ARG A 183 -18.02 -2.27 0.29
CA ARG A 183 -19.01 -3.34 -0.01
C ARG A 183 -18.51 -4.32 -1.06
N LYS A 184 -17.86 -3.82 -2.11
CA LYS A 184 -17.25 -4.67 -3.15
C LYS A 184 -16.15 -5.55 -2.57
N PHE A 185 -15.31 -4.99 -1.69
CA PHE A 185 -14.30 -5.75 -0.96
C PHE A 185 -14.92 -6.85 -0.09
N GLN A 186 -15.95 -6.55 0.72
CA GLN A 186 -16.63 -7.55 1.57
C GLN A 186 -17.20 -8.71 0.73
N SER A 187 -17.84 -8.39 -0.40
CA SER A 187 -18.37 -9.40 -1.32
C SER A 187 -17.26 -10.28 -1.91
N LEU A 188 -16.14 -9.69 -2.33
CA LEU A 188 -14.99 -10.43 -2.83
C LEU A 188 -14.38 -11.33 -1.75
N ILE A 189 -14.18 -10.83 -0.53
CA ILE A 189 -13.64 -11.63 0.58
C ILE A 189 -14.53 -12.83 0.89
N LYS A 190 -15.85 -12.63 1.02
CA LYS A 190 -16.80 -13.74 1.25
C LYS A 190 -16.70 -14.78 0.14
N LYS A 191 -16.64 -14.34 -1.12
CA LYS A 191 -16.48 -15.20 -2.29
C LYS A 191 -15.18 -15.99 -2.25
N ILE A 192 -14.04 -15.32 -2.07
CA ILE A 192 -12.71 -15.96 -2.04
C ILE A 192 -12.64 -17.00 -0.93
N CYS A 193 -13.12 -16.67 0.26
CA CYS A 193 -13.03 -17.56 1.40
C CYS A 193 -13.90 -18.82 1.20
N THR A 194 -15.11 -18.65 0.65
CA THR A 194 -15.99 -19.76 0.31
C THR A 194 -15.43 -20.63 -0.83
N GLU A 195 -14.87 -20.01 -1.87
CA GLU A 195 -14.23 -20.73 -2.97
C GLU A 195 -12.96 -21.47 -2.50
N PHE A 196 -12.17 -20.85 -1.63
CA PHE A 196 -10.98 -21.45 -1.04
C PHE A 196 -11.33 -22.66 -0.19
N GLU A 197 -12.32 -22.54 0.71
CA GLU A 197 -12.81 -23.64 1.54
C GLU A 197 -13.28 -24.83 0.68
N LYS A 198 -14.04 -24.56 -0.38
CA LYS A 198 -14.51 -25.58 -1.31
C LYS A 198 -13.39 -26.23 -2.11
N GLU A 199 -12.36 -25.47 -2.48
CA GLU A 199 -11.25 -25.95 -3.32
C GLU A 199 -10.21 -26.74 -2.56
N TYR A 200 -9.83 -26.22 -1.39
CA TYR A 200 -8.66 -26.66 -0.65
C TYR A 200 -9.00 -27.35 0.68
N GLY A 201 -10.28 -27.39 1.05
CA GLY A 201 -10.75 -27.99 2.30
C GLY A 201 -10.79 -26.99 3.46
N GLU A 202 -11.66 -27.30 4.44
CA GLU A 202 -11.83 -26.47 5.63
C GLU A 202 -10.59 -26.47 6.55
N GLU A 203 -9.82 -27.55 6.54
CA GLU A 203 -8.61 -27.73 7.35
C GLU A 203 -7.48 -26.78 6.96
N ARG A 204 -7.53 -26.23 5.73
CA ARG A 204 -6.56 -25.25 5.23
C ARG A 204 -7.00 -23.81 5.45
N VAL A 205 -8.22 -23.59 5.93
CA VAL A 205 -8.72 -22.24 6.24
C VAL A 205 -7.97 -21.71 7.46
N THR A 206 -7.33 -20.56 7.28
CA THR A 206 -6.47 -19.97 8.32
C THR A 206 -7.20 -18.89 9.12
N PRO A 207 -6.73 -18.55 10.34
CA PRO A 207 -7.25 -17.40 11.09
C PRO A 207 -7.19 -16.10 10.28
N ASN A 208 -6.16 -15.95 9.44
CA ASN A 208 -6.02 -14.77 8.58
C ASN A 208 -7.20 -14.60 7.62
N MET A 209 -7.71 -15.71 7.06
CA MET A 209 -8.86 -15.68 6.15
C MET A 209 -10.14 -15.26 6.86
N HIS A 210 -10.34 -15.71 8.09
CA HIS A 210 -11.44 -15.21 8.93
C HIS A 210 -11.27 -13.71 9.23
N LEU A 211 -10.06 -13.27 9.56
CA LEU A 211 -9.78 -11.86 9.87
C LEU A 211 -10.04 -10.93 8.67
N HIS A 212 -9.90 -11.41 7.42
CA HIS A 212 -10.25 -10.62 6.22
C HIS A 212 -11.67 -10.05 6.29
N CYS A 213 -12.61 -10.79 6.89
CA CYS A 213 -14.01 -10.38 7.01
C CYS A 213 -14.20 -9.13 7.89
N HIS A 214 -13.27 -8.83 8.79
CA HIS A 214 -13.34 -7.68 9.70
C HIS A 214 -12.50 -6.49 9.24
N VAL A 215 -11.71 -6.64 8.17
CA VAL A 215 -10.90 -5.53 7.61
C VAL A 215 -11.78 -4.39 7.12
N ALA A 216 -12.98 -4.69 6.61
CA ALA A 216 -13.94 -3.67 6.22
C ALA A 216 -14.37 -2.78 7.40
N ASP A 217 -14.53 -3.36 8.59
CA ASP A 217 -14.89 -2.62 9.80
C ASP A 217 -13.71 -1.76 10.27
N CYS A 218 -12.47 -2.29 10.20
CA CYS A 218 -11.27 -1.50 10.44
C CYS A 218 -11.18 -0.29 9.51
N ILE A 219 -11.52 -0.45 8.23
CA ILE A 219 -11.50 0.65 7.26
C ILE A 219 -12.57 1.70 7.57
N ARG A 220 -13.76 1.29 8.03
CA ARG A 220 -14.81 2.24 8.44
C ARG A 220 -14.40 3.06 9.67
N ASP A 221 -13.68 2.43 10.58
CA ASP A 221 -13.29 3.04 11.86
C ASP A 221 -12.03 3.92 11.73
N TYR A 222 -11.05 3.50 10.93
CA TYR A 222 -9.72 4.13 10.83
C TYR A 222 -9.41 4.75 9.47
N GLY A 223 -10.33 4.64 8.51
CA GLY A 223 -10.13 5.10 7.15
C GLY A 223 -9.32 4.12 6.30
N PRO A 224 -8.67 4.59 5.22
CA PRO A 224 -7.90 3.74 4.32
C PRO A 224 -6.81 2.95 5.05
N VAL A 225 -6.46 1.76 4.55
CA VAL A 225 -5.44 0.90 5.20
C VAL A 225 -4.08 1.58 5.37
N TYR A 226 -3.76 2.58 4.55
CA TYR A 226 -2.55 3.40 4.67
C TYR A 226 -2.43 4.10 6.04
N SER A 227 -3.56 4.35 6.71
CA SER A 227 -3.61 5.00 8.02
C SER A 227 -3.13 4.10 9.16
N PHE A 228 -3.25 2.77 9.02
CA PHE A 228 -3.00 1.83 10.11
C PHE A 228 -2.14 0.61 9.74
N TRP A 229 -1.78 0.42 8.47
CA TRP A 229 -0.89 -0.66 8.07
C TRP A 229 0.53 -0.49 8.63
N LEU A 230 1.23 -1.60 8.87
CA LEU A 230 2.47 -1.58 9.66
C LEU A 230 3.77 -1.39 8.86
N PHE A 231 3.68 -1.13 7.55
CA PHE A 231 4.86 -0.90 6.70
C PHE A 231 5.76 0.24 7.20
N SER A 232 5.17 1.36 7.62
CA SER A 232 5.89 2.52 8.15
C SER A 232 6.54 2.19 9.49
N PHE A 233 5.83 1.48 10.36
CA PHE A 233 6.32 1.03 11.66
C PHE A 233 7.50 0.07 11.53
N GLU A 234 7.41 -0.95 10.66
CA GLU A 234 8.53 -1.86 10.40
C GLU A 234 9.75 -1.15 9.83
N ARG A 235 9.55 -0.20 8.91
CA ARG A 235 10.65 0.61 8.38
C ARG A 235 11.31 1.42 9.50
N TYR A 236 10.51 2.02 10.38
CA TYR A 236 11.03 2.77 11.52
C TYR A 236 11.76 1.87 12.51
N ASN A 237 11.27 0.66 12.77
CA ASN A 237 11.97 -0.35 13.57
C ASN A 237 13.32 -0.70 12.95
N GLY A 238 13.40 -0.82 11.61
CA GLY A 238 14.66 -0.99 10.89
C GLY A 238 15.64 0.18 11.10
N HIS A 239 15.14 1.42 11.13
CA HIS A 239 15.95 2.60 11.46
C HIS A 239 16.42 2.60 12.91
N LEU A 240 15.56 2.22 13.86
CA LEU A 240 15.95 2.11 15.28
C LEU A 240 16.99 0.99 15.48
N GLY A 241 16.81 -0.14 14.80
CA GLY A 241 17.72 -1.29 14.88
C GLY A 241 19.09 -1.04 14.24
N SER A 242 19.20 -0.12 13.27
CA SER A 242 20.50 0.25 12.68
C SER A 242 21.30 1.24 13.53
N LEU A 243 20.71 1.77 14.60
CA LEU A 243 21.41 2.67 15.50
C LEU A 243 22.52 1.92 16.24
N PRO A 244 23.77 2.41 16.18
CA PRO A 244 24.86 1.79 16.92
C PRO A 244 24.54 1.88 18.40
N ASN A 245 24.55 0.72 19.05
CA ASN A 245 24.31 0.57 20.47
C ASN A 245 25.34 -0.41 21.04
N ASN A 246 25.63 -0.28 22.33
CA ASN A 246 26.56 -1.16 23.04
C ASN A 246 25.84 -2.34 23.75
N ASN A 247 24.62 -2.69 23.31
CA ASN A 247 23.73 -3.68 23.93
C ASN A 247 23.44 -3.48 25.44
N ARG A 248 23.64 -2.28 25.99
CA ARG A 248 23.32 -1.94 27.39
C ARG A 248 22.37 -0.76 27.45
N SER A 249 21.24 -0.88 28.13
CA SER A 249 20.27 0.24 28.26
C SER A 249 19.93 0.87 26.90
N ILE A 250 19.51 0.03 25.95
CA ILE A 250 19.25 0.41 24.56
C ILE A 250 18.20 1.53 24.51
N GLU A 251 17.20 1.46 25.37
CA GLU A 251 16.11 2.43 25.49
C GLU A 251 16.65 3.83 25.79
N LEU A 252 17.57 3.94 26.76
CA LEU A 252 18.20 5.21 27.13
C LEU A 252 19.08 5.77 26.01
N GLN A 253 19.80 4.92 25.28
CA GLN A 253 20.63 5.36 24.16
C GLN A 253 19.79 5.91 23.01
N ILE A 254 18.70 5.22 22.67
CA ILE A 254 17.75 5.67 21.65
C ILE A 254 17.14 7.01 22.07
N MET A 255 16.65 7.13 23.31
CA MET A 255 16.05 8.37 23.82
C MET A 255 17.03 9.54 23.82
N ARG A 256 18.27 9.34 24.28
CA ARG A 256 19.31 10.39 24.25
C ARG A 256 19.61 10.86 22.83
N ARG A 257 19.68 9.93 21.87
CA ARG A 257 19.88 10.27 20.47
C ARG A 257 18.71 11.07 19.92
N PHE A 258 17.48 10.62 20.16
CA PHE A 258 16.28 11.31 19.70
C PHE A 258 16.23 12.76 20.23
N ASN A 259 16.48 12.95 21.52
CA ASN A 259 16.54 14.29 22.13
C ASN A 259 17.67 15.14 21.54
N ARG A 260 18.86 14.57 21.34
CA ARG A 260 19.98 15.28 20.72
C ARG A 260 19.63 15.72 19.29
N ASP A 261 19.08 14.83 18.48
CA ASP A 261 18.74 15.14 17.09
C ASP A 261 17.62 16.18 17.02
N ALA A 262 16.64 16.15 17.94
CA ALA A 262 15.63 17.20 18.09
C ALA A 262 16.23 18.56 18.49
N ILE A 263 17.18 18.59 19.42
CA ILE A 263 17.90 19.81 19.82
C ILE A 263 18.69 20.37 18.64
N VAL A 264 19.48 19.54 17.96
CA VAL A 264 20.29 19.97 16.81
C VAL A 264 19.42 20.55 15.69
N ASN A 265 18.29 19.92 15.38
CA ASN A 265 17.36 20.41 14.35
C ASN A 265 16.62 21.70 14.76
N SER A 266 16.48 21.99 16.06
CA SER A 266 15.85 23.21 16.57
C SER A 266 16.85 24.31 16.94
N THR A 267 18.15 24.04 16.83
CA THR A 267 19.18 25.02 17.16
C THR A 267 19.27 26.07 16.06
N GLU A 268 18.98 27.32 16.41
CA GLU A 268 19.18 28.45 15.52
C GLU A 268 20.68 28.78 15.39
N LEU A 269 21.12 29.13 14.18
CA LEU A 269 22.48 29.59 13.99
C LEU A 269 22.70 30.94 14.70
N PRO A 270 23.87 31.14 15.35
CA PRO A 270 24.20 32.42 15.94
C PRO A 270 24.10 33.56 14.93
N LEU A 271 23.35 34.61 15.26
CA LEU A 271 23.08 35.76 14.37
C LEU A 271 24.35 36.35 13.76
N LEU A 272 25.43 36.44 14.56
CA LEU A 272 26.71 37.03 14.16
C LEU A 272 27.42 36.29 13.00
N TYR A 273 27.14 34.99 12.83
CA TYR A 273 27.80 34.13 11.83
C TYR A 273 26.81 33.41 10.91
N LYS A 274 25.54 33.79 10.93
CA LYS A 274 24.46 33.11 10.20
C LYS A 274 24.79 32.98 8.71
N ASP A 275 25.33 34.03 8.08
CA ASP A 275 25.65 34.04 6.64
C ASP A 275 26.86 33.18 6.26
N THR A 276 27.82 33.02 7.17
CA THR A 276 28.99 32.17 6.95
C THR A 276 28.63 30.71 7.21
N LEU A 277 27.91 30.45 8.31
CA LEU A 277 27.55 29.10 8.73
C LEU A 277 26.45 28.51 7.84
N SER A 278 25.49 29.29 7.33
CA SER A 278 24.44 28.81 6.41
C SER A 278 24.98 28.24 5.10
N LYS A 279 26.18 28.64 4.68
CA LYS A 279 26.86 28.10 3.48
C LYS A 279 27.44 26.70 3.70
N HIS A 280 27.74 26.35 4.95
CA HIS A 280 28.41 25.09 5.32
C HIS A 280 27.50 24.12 6.05
N PHE A 281 26.54 24.66 6.81
CA PHE A 281 25.52 23.92 7.51
C PHE A 281 24.20 24.14 6.80
N VAL A 282 23.70 23.09 6.16
CA VAL A 282 22.30 23.02 5.75
C VAL A 282 21.49 22.93 7.05
N ILE A 283 21.15 24.08 7.64
CA ILE A 283 20.03 24.08 8.57
C ILE A 283 18.85 23.59 7.72
N ARG A 284 18.11 22.59 8.20
CA ARG A 284 16.71 22.47 7.80
C ARG A 284 15.99 23.68 8.38
N SER A 285 16.26 24.85 7.84
CA SER A 285 15.56 26.08 8.18
C SER A 285 14.09 25.82 7.88
N GLN A 286 13.22 26.30 8.77
CA GLN A 286 11.82 26.51 8.45
C GLN A 286 11.63 27.41 7.22
N ASP A 287 12.69 28.08 6.74
CA ASP A 287 12.79 28.67 5.40
C ASP A 287 12.98 27.61 4.31
N SER A 288 12.16 26.57 4.31
CA SER A 288 11.93 25.86 3.07
C SER A 288 11.07 26.79 2.22
N THR A 289 11.63 27.30 1.13
CA THR A 289 10.86 27.51 -0.10
C THR A 289 10.35 26.17 -0.68
N GLU A 290 10.08 25.17 0.17
CA GLU A 290 9.03 24.21 -0.12
C GLU A 290 7.78 25.08 -0.11
N ARG A 291 7.22 25.36 -1.29
CA ARG A 291 5.82 25.79 -1.33
C ARG A 291 5.07 24.78 -0.48
N SER A 292 4.61 25.20 0.69
CA SER A 292 3.86 24.34 1.60
C SER A 292 2.69 23.81 0.77
N CYS A 293 2.72 22.53 0.43
CA CYS A 293 1.64 21.91 -0.33
C CYS A 293 0.39 22.05 0.54
N SER A 294 -0.61 22.80 0.07
CA SER A 294 -1.81 23.02 0.88
C SER A 294 -2.49 21.68 1.10
N SER A 295 -3.23 21.52 2.21
CA SER A 295 -3.99 20.29 2.44
C SER A 295 -4.95 19.97 1.28
N ASN A 296 -5.46 21.01 0.59
CA ASN A 296 -6.29 20.87 -0.60
C ASN A 296 -5.51 20.29 -1.79
N ASP A 297 -4.28 20.74 -2.02
CA ASP A 297 -3.42 20.22 -3.10
C ASP A 297 -3.07 18.75 -2.86
N ILE A 298 -2.77 18.39 -1.61
CA ILE A 298 -2.51 16.99 -1.22
C ILE A 298 -3.76 16.14 -1.47
N LEU A 299 -4.93 16.56 -0.98
CA LEU A 299 -6.19 15.83 -1.19
C LEU A 299 -6.51 15.68 -2.67
N ARG A 300 -6.22 16.70 -3.48
CA ARG A 300 -6.41 16.66 -4.93
C ARG A 300 -5.47 15.67 -5.61
N ILE A 301 -4.18 15.66 -5.27
CA ILE A 301 -3.21 14.69 -5.80
C ILE A 301 -3.61 13.27 -5.40
N LEU A 302 -4.04 13.08 -4.14
CA LEU A 302 -4.54 11.79 -3.67
C LEU A 302 -5.80 11.37 -4.43
N TYR A 303 -6.72 12.30 -4.70
CA TYR A 303 -7.91 12.06 -5.51
C TYR A 303 -7.53 11.61 -6.92
N LEU A 304 -6.63 12.32 -7.59
CA LEU A 304 -6.15 11.98 -8.94
C LEU A 304 -5.40 10.63 -8.99
N SER A 305 -4.87 10.15 -7.87
CA SER A 305 -4.29 8.79 -7.78
C SER A 305 -5.34 7.67 -7.77
N LYS A 306 -6.63 8.01 -7.62
CA LYS A 306 -7.72 7.03 -7.62
C LYS A 306 -7.97 6.53 -9.04
N ARG A 307 -8.19 5.21 -9.18
CA ARG A 307 -8.59 4.53 -10.43
C ARG A 307 -9.72 5.21 -11.21
N SER A 308 -10.58 5.91 -10.49
CA SER A 308 -11.82 6.47 -11.00
C SER A 308 -11.79 8.00 -11.11
N ALA A 309 -10.64 8.65 -10.95
CA ALA A 309 -10.57 10.10 -11.03
C ALA A 309 -10.66 10.57 -12.49
N PRO A 310 -11.61 11.47 -12.83
CA PRO A 310 -11.69 12.04 -14.16
C PRO A 310 -10.46 12.93 -14.41
N ILE A 311 -9.86 12.76 -15.58
CA ILE A 311 -8.73 13.59 -16.05
C ILE A 311 -9.23 14.87 -16.70
N GLU A 312 -10.45 14.82 -17.26
CA GLU A 312 -11.12 15.95 -17.91
C GLU A 312 -11.33 17.12 -16.94
N ASN A 313 -11.14 18.34 -17.44
CA ASN A 313 -11.39 19.59 -16.70
C ASN A 313 -10.60 19.75 -15.40
N GLN A 314 -9.52 19.00 -15.23
CA GLN A 314 -8.62 19.16 -14.09
C GLN A 314 -7.68 20.34 -14.32
N ASP A 315 -7.66 21.31 -13.41
CA ASP A 315 -6.69 22.41 -13.43
C ASP A 315 -5.25 21.92 -13.12
N TRP A 316 -4.44 21.63 -14.12
CA TRP A 316 -3.05 21.19 -13.91
C TRP A 316 -2.06 22.33 -13.61
N THR A 317 -2.52 23.58 -13.50
CA THR A 317 -1.65 24.75 -13.30
C THR A 317 -1.18 24.91 -11.85
N ASN A 318 -1.98 24.44 -10.89
CA ASN A 318 -1.68 24.54 -9.46
C ASN A 318 -1.29 23.18 -8.87
N ILE A 319 -0.05 22.77 -9.10
CA ILE A 319 0.55 21.66 -8.37
C ILE A 319 1.77 22.23 -7.65
N SER A 320 1.56 22.80 -6.47
CA SER A 320 2.64 23.26 -5.57
C SER A 320 3.67 22.16 -5.27
N ALA A 321 3.33 20.89 -5.52
CA ALA A 321 4.12 19.70 -5.23
C ALA A 321 5.12 19.24 -6.33
N TYR A 322 5.17 19.85 -7.53
CA TYR A 322 6.17 19.48 -8.54
C TYR A 322 7.41 20.37 -8.50
N HIS A 323 8.56 19.74 -8.68
CA HIS A 323 9.86 20.38 -8.73
C HIS A 323 10.66 19.78 -9.88
N TYR A 324 11.31 20.61 -10.71
CA TYR A 324 12.27 20.13 -11.70
C TYR A 324 13.63 20.79 -11.43
N THR A 325 14.71 20.04 -11.61
CA THR A 325 16.05 20.50 -11.22
C THR A 325 16.66 21.46 -12.24
N LYS A 326 16.52 21.15 -13.54
CA LYS A 326 17.01 21.98 -14.65
C LYS A 326 16.08 21.82 -15.86
N ALA A 327 15.65 22.93 -16.44
CA ALA A 327 14.93 22.92 -17.70
C ALA A 327 15.64 23.78 -18.74
N VAL A 328 15.65 23.34 -19.99
CA VAL A 328 16.25 24.03 -21.14
C VAL A 328 15.12 24.60 -21.98
N VAL A 329 15.29 25.83 -22.45
CA VAL A 329 14.34 26.44 -23.40
C VAL A 329 14.46 25.72 -24.73
N ASP A 330 13.33 25.35 -25.31
CA ASP A 330 13.25 24.54 -26.50
C ASP A 330 12.04 24.93 -27.37
N VAL A 331 12.01 24.45 -28.61
CA VAL A 331 10.93 24.69 -29.56
C VAL A 331 10.30 23.36 -29.96
N LEU A 332 8.97 23.30 -29.88
CA LEU A 332 8.16 22.15 -30.27
C LEU A 332 8.09 22.04 -31.79
N SER A 333 8.28 20.84 -32.31
CA SER A 333 8.02 20.58 -33.74
C SER A 333 6.53 20.70 -34.05
N ASP A 334 6.18 20.83 -35.33
CA ASP A 334 4.77 20.88 -35.77
C ASP A 334 4.01 19.59 -35.38
N GLU A 335 4.69 18.44 -35.44
CA GLU A 335 4.15 17.16 -34.97
C GLU A 335 3.88 17.18 -33.45
N GLU A 336 4.85 17.63 -32.64
CA GLU A 336 4.68 17.72 -31.17
C GLU A 336 3.55 18.69 -30.79
N GLN A 337 3.43 19.82 -31.50
CA GLN A 337 2.34 20.76 -31.29
C GLN A 337 0.98 20.17 -31.66
N ASN A 338 0.89 19.40 -32.74
CA ASN A 338 -0.36 18.73 -33.14
C ASN A 338 -0.77 17.68 -32.11
N VAL A 339 0.17 16.87 -31.63
CA VAL A 339 -0.09 15.89 -30.55
C VAL A 339 -0.57 16.59 -29.27
N LEU A 340 0.06 17.70 -28.88
CA LEU A 340 -0.37 18.48 -27.72
C LEU A 340 -1.75 19.10 -27.92
N LYS A 341 -2.06 19.62 -29.11
CA LYS A 341 -3.40 20.15 -29.43
C LYS A 341 -4.47 19.07 -29.31
N ASP A 342 -4.21 17.88 -29.84
CA ASP A 342 -5.14 16.75 -29.75
C ASP A 342 -5.33 16.30 -28.31
N MET A 343 -4.25 16.27 -27.52
CA MET A 343 -4.33 16.03 -26.07
C MET A 343 -5.18 17.09 -25.36
N TYR A 344 -4.95 18.39 -25.60
CA TYR A 344 -5.72 19.47 -24.97
C TYR A 344 -7.20 19.42 -25.35
N ARG A 345 -7.53 19.20 -26.63
CA ARG A 345 -8.93 19.01 -27.08
C ARG A 345 -9.62 17.83 -26.40
N THR A 346 -8.84 16.81 -26.08
CA THR A 346 -9.33 15.60 -25.43
C THR A 346 -9.56 15.82 -23.94
N ILE A 347 -8.68 16.56 -23.25
CA ILE A 347 -8.78 16.85 -21.80
C ILE A 347 -9.75 18.02 -21.50
N TYR A 348 -9.89 18.97 -22.44
CA TYR A 348 -10.72 20.16 -22.33
C TYR A 348 -11.55 20.35 -23.62
N PRO A 349 -12.65 19.61 -23.79
CA PRO A 349 -13.48 19.67 -25.00
C PRO A 349 -14.03 21.07 -25.31
N GLU A 350 -14.17 21.93 -24.30
CA GLU A 350 -14.58 23.32 -24.41
C GLU A 350 -13.52 24.22 -25.10
N LEU A 351 -12.26 23.80 -25.18
CA LEU A 351 -11.14 24.54 -25.75
C LEU A 351 -10.84 24.14 -27.20
N GLN A 352 -11.86 24.12 -28.07
CA GLN A 352 -11.74 23.65 -29.48
C GLN A 352 -10.69 24.41 -30.32
N ASN A 353 -10.45 25.68 -29.99
CA ASN A 353 -9.54 26.60 -30.70
C ASN A 353 -8.29 26.99 -29.90
N ALA A 354 -7.87 26.18 -28.91
CA ALA A 354 -6.67 26.49 -28.13
C ALA A 354 -5.41 26.52 -29.01
N SER A 355 -4.67 27.63 -28.93
CA SER A 355 -3.32 27.73 -29.50
C SER A 355 -2.32 27.17 -28.50
N VAL A 356 -1.43 26.29 -28.96
CA VAL A 356 -0.32 25.76 -28.16
C VAL A 356 0.93 26.55 -28.51
N PRO A 357 1.61 27.21 -27.54
CA PRO A 357 2.86 27.91 -27.79
C PRO A 357 3.91 26.98 -28.39
N SER A 358 4.70 27.47 -29.34
CA SER A 358 5.83 26.71 -29.90
C SER A 358 7.03 26.67 -28.94
N SER A 359 7.17 27.67 -28.08
CA SER A 359 8.21 27.72 -27.05
C SER A 359 7.83 26.90 -25.83
N CYS A 360 8.77 26.09 -25.36
CA CYS A 360 8.61 25.30 -24.15
C CYS A 360 9.90 25.23 -23.33
N ARG A 361 9.78 24.73 -22.11
CA ARG A 361 10.90 24.27 -21.29
C ARG A 361 10.87 22.75 -21.26
N ARG A 362 11.99 22.11 -21.59
CA ARG A 362 12.17 20.66 -21.49
C ARG A 362 13.06 20.31 -20.31
N CYS A 363 12.70 19.27 -19.56
CA CYS A 363 13.58 18.68 -18.55
C CYS A 363 13.63 17.15 -18.67
N SER A 364 14.68 16.56 -18.12
CA SER A 364 14.87 15.10 -18.12
C SER A 364 14.35 14.42 -16.86
N VAL A 365 14.08 15.18 -15.79
CA VAL A 365 13.67 14.67 -14.49
C VAL A 365 12.71 15.66 -13.80
N VAL A 366 11.61 15.14 -13.28
CA VAL A 366 10.64 15.86 -12.44
C VAL A 366 10.47 15.11 -11.13
N SER A 367 10.42 15.83 -10.01
CA SER A 367 9.98 15.30 -8.74
C SER A 367 8.55 15.75 -8.45
N LEU A 368 7.69 14.82 -8.05
CA LEU A 368 6.31 15.07 -7.67
C LEU A 368 6.06 14.42 -6.30
N SER A 369 5.77 15.24 -5.29
CA SER A 369 5.46 14.78 -3.93
C SER A 369 6.51 13.84 -3.32
N GLY A 370 7.79 14.10 -3.62
CA GLY A 370 8.93 13.30 -3.13
C GLY A 370 9.28 12.07 -3.97
N GLU A 371 8.47 11.70 -4.96
CA GLU A 371 8.84 10.72 -5.98
C GLU A 371 9.60 11.40 -7.12
N VAL A 372 10.52 10.67 -7.76
CA VAL A 372 11.34 11.18 -8.87
C VAL A 372 11.03 10.40 -10.13
N PHE A 373 10.56 11.11 -11.16
CA PHE A 373 10.27 10.59 -12.48
C PHE A 373 11.30 11.09 -13.48
N GLY A 374 11.86 10.18 -14.26
CA GLY A 374 12.83 10.47 -15.31
C GLY A 374 12.18 10.35 -16.69
N SER A 375 12.84 10.89 -17.71
CA SER A 375 12.51 10.58 -19.11
C SER A 375 13.34 9.41 -19.62
N GLU A 376 13.00 8.84 -20.78
CA GLU A 376 13.72 7.73 -21.40
C GLU A 376 15.21 8.05 -21.60
N LYS A 377 15.52 9.32 -21.87
CA LYS A 377 16.89 9.83 -22.01
C LYS A 377 17.60 10.05 -20.68
N SER A 378 16.94 9.80 -19.54
CA SER A 378 17.55 9.94 -18.22
C SER A 378 18.48 8.76 -17.92
N ARG A 379 19.48 8.98 -17.06
CA ARG A 379 20.44 7.93 -16.64
C ARG A 379 19.78 6.75 -15.90
N HIS A 380 18.52 6.90 -15.48
CA HIS A 380 17.77 5.92 -14.72
C HIS A 380 16.58 5.44 -15.55
N LYS A 381 16.80 4.48 -16.47
CA LYS A 381 15.74 3.89 -17.33
C LYS A 381 14.50 3.47 -16.52
N ARG A 382 14.69 2.89 -15.33
CA ARG A 382 13.57 2.52 -14.44
C ARG A 382 12.70 3.70 -13.99
N SER A 383 13.26 4.92 -13.94
CA SER A 383 12.53 6.13 -13.58
C SER A 383 11.69 6.70 -14.72
N SER A 384 11.87 6.22 -15.97
CA SER A 384 11.02 6.60 -17.09
C SER A 384 9.79 5.73 -17.25
N TYR A 385 9.80 4.51 -16.71
CA TYR A 385 8.58 3.70 -16.68
C TYR A 385 7.63 4.22 -15.61
N VAL A 386 6.36 4.29 -15.96
CA VAL A 386 5.27 4.67 -15.07
C VAL A 386 4.10 3.72 -15.18
N MET A 387 3.34 3.63 -14.09
CA MET A 387 2.06 2.94 -14.02
C MET A 387 1.01 3.96 -13.58
N ALA A 388 -0.01 4.21 -14.39
CA ALA A 388 -1.07 5.17 -14.06
C ALA A 388 -2.35 4.88 -14.87
N TYR A 389 -3.43 5.54 -14.43
CA TYR A 389 -4.74 5.46 -15.05
C TYR A 389 -4.86 6.61 -16.04
N TRP A 390 -4.62 6.39 -17.33
CA TRP A 390 -4.70 7.48 -18.34
C TRP A 390 -5.46 7.12 -19.62
N ASN A 391 -5.65 5.83 -19.93
CA ASN A 391 -6.29 5.39 -21.16
C ASN A 391 -7.25 4.21 -20.97
N LYS A 392 -8.15 4.08 -21.94
CA LYS A 392 -8.96 2.89 -22.23
C LYS A 392 -8.33 2.13 -23.41
N PRO A 393 -8.64 0.83 -23.61
CA PRO A 393 -8.29 0.12 -24.82
C PRO A 393 -8.71 0.89 -26.08
N GLY A 394 -7.84 0.92 -27.10
CA GLY A 394 -8.08 1.68 -28.33
C GLY A 394 -7.73 3.17 -28.26
N GLY A 395 -6.94 3.60 -27.26
CA GLY A 395 -6.35 4.94 -27.21
C GLY A 395 -7.28 6.07 -26.76
N LYS A 396 -8.49 5.75 -26.29
CA LYS A 396 -9.42 6.73 -25.71
C LYS A 396 -8.99 7.10 -24.30
N ILE A 397 -9.21 8.34 -23.88
CA ILE A 397 -8.95 8.76 -22.49
C ILE A 397 -10.04 8.25 -21.53
N LEU A 398 -9.71 8.25 -20.23
CA LEU A 398 -10.66 7.95 -19.18
C LEU A 398 -11.56 9.16 -18.89
N ILE A 399 -12.75 9.13 -19.48
CA ILE A 399 -13.81 10.13 -19.29
C ILE A 399 -14.76 9.72 -18.15
N GLU A 400 -14.91 8.40 -17.91
CA GLU A 400 -15.87 7.87 -16.95
C GLU A 400 -15.20 7.22 -15.73
N VAL A 401 -15.81 7.47 -14.57
CA VAL A 401 -15.38 7.03 -13.24
C VAL A 401 -15.46 5.50 -13.12
N GLY A 402 -14.31 4.82 -13.04
CA GLY A 402 -14.23 3.42 -12.59
C GLY A 402 -13.80 2.38 -13.64
N GLU A 403 -13.57 2.79 -14.89
CA GLU A 403 -13.24 1.86 -15.98
C GLU A 403 -11.73 1.71 -16.26
N GLY A 404 -10.88 2.57 -15.69
CA GLY A 404 -9.44 2.57 -15.99
C GLY A 404 -8.71 1.37 -15.43
N GLU A 405 -7.85 0.74 -16.22
CA GLU A 405 -6.84 -0.18 -15.70
C GLU A 405 -5.53 0.55 -15.48
N LEU A 406 -4.68 0.00 -14.60
CA LEU A 406 -3.36 0.58 -14.38
C LEU A 406 -2.49 0.18 -15.58
N THR A 407 -2.23 1.12 -16.46
CA THR A 407 -1.51 0.86 -17.71
C THR A 407 -0.02 1.16 -17.53
N PRO A 408 0.90 0.40 -18.14
CA PRO A 408 2.31 0.75 -18.21
C PRO A 408 2.58 1.79 -19.30
N GLY A 409 3.56 2.65 -19.08
CA GLY A 409 3.95 3.71 -20.01
C GLY A 409 5.41 4.10 -19.82
N ILE A 410 5.98 4.72 -20.85
CA ILE A 410 7.36 5.23 -20.83
C ILE A 410 7.29 6.73 -21.05
N ILE A 411 7.84 7.50 -20.12
CA ILE A 411 7.97 8.94 -20.24
C ILE A 411 9.11 9.23 -21.22
N GLU A 412 8.80 9.72 -22.41
CA GLU A 412 9.84 10.14 -23.37
C GLU A 412 10.45 11.50 -23.00
N LYS A 413 9.60 12.44 -22.58
CA LYS A 413 9.95 13.84 -22.36
C LYS A 413 9.02 14.49 -21.32
N PHE A 414 9.53 15.49 -20.61
CA PHE A 414 8.71 16.44 -19.86
C PHE A 414 8.74 17.79 -20.56
N ILE A 415 7.56 18.35 -20.84
CA ILE A 415 7.37 19.60 -21.58
C ILE A 415 6.53 20.55 -20.72
N PHE A 416 7.01 21.78 -20.55
CA PHE A 416 6.29 22.87 -19.91
C PHE A 416 6.18 24.02 -20.90
N THR A 417 4.98 24.30 -21.43
CA THR A 417 4.75 25.42 -22.33
C THR A 417 5.00 26.74 -21.61
N ILE A 418 5.61 27.71 -22.31
CA ILE A 418 5.95 29.05 -21.79
C ILE A 418 4.92 30.06 -22.28
#